data_AF-A0A2M8BEI3-F1
#
_entry.id   AF-A0A2M8BEI3-F1
#
_cell.length_a   1.000
_cell.length_b   1.000
_cell.length_c   1.000
_cell.angle_alpha   90.00
_cell.angle_beta   90.00
_cell.angle_gamma   90.00
#
_symmetry.space_group_name_H-M   'P 1'
#
loop_
_entity.id
_entity.type
_entity.pdbx_description
1 polymer ?
#
loop_
_entity_poly.entity_id
_entity_poly.type
_entity_poly.pdbx_seq_one_letter_code
_entity_poly.pdbx_strand_id
1 'polypeptide(L)' 'MQSIKLKNGTIMHHYKDGKMSMEDKSGNVVYMKDGVAMQTADGKTITMTGNEVARLWFEKYKANKP' A
#
# COMPACT_ATOMS: atom_id res chain seq x y z
N MET A 1 -4.39 -9.73 4.14
CA MET A 1 -4.07 -8.44 3.50
C MET A 1 -4.96 -8.33 2.29
N GLN A 2 -5.48 -7.14 2.02
CA GLN A 2 -6.24 -6.85 0.81
C GLN A 2 -5.49 -5.79 0.01
N SER A 3 -5.25 -6.04 -1.27
CA SER A 3 -4.59 -5.09 -2.16
C SER A 3 -5.61 -4.39 -3.03
N ILE A 4 -5.50 -3.07 -3.17
CA ILE A 4 -6.42 -2.23 -3.93
C ILE A 4 -5.61 -1.38 -4.90
N LYS A 5 -5.98 -1.43 -6.18
CA LYS A 5 -5.42 -0.55 -7.20
C LYS A 5 -6.05 0.83 -7.09
N LEU A 6 -5.21 1.85 -6.96
CA LEU A 6 -5.63 3.25 -6.91
C LEU A 6 -5.74 3.83 -8.32
N LYS A 7 -6.47 4.95 -8.43
CA LYS A 7 -6.70 5.67 -9.69
C LYS A 7 -5.40 6.12 -10.36
N ASN A 8 -4.39 6.48 -9.57
CA ASN A 8 -3.06 6.85 -10.07
C ASN A 8 -2.22 5.65 -10.53
N GLY A 9 -2.73 4.42 -10.39
CA GLY A 9 -2.09 3.15 -10.77
C GLY A 9 -1.16 2.54 -9.70
N THR A 10 -0.98 3.19 -8.55
CA THR A 10 -0.31 2.59 -7.39
C THR A 10 -1.18 1.49 -6.76
N ILE A 11 -0.58 0.64 -5.93
CA ILE A 11 -1.28 -0.41 -5.19
C ILE A 11 -1.17 -0.10 -3.71
N MET A 12 -2.31 0.01 -3.03
CA MET A 12 -2.38 0.09 -1.58
C MET A 12 -2.66 -1.30 -1.00
N HIS A 13 -1.92 -1.70 0.02
CA HIS A 13 -2.07 -2.95 0.76
C HIS A 13 -2.64 -2.66 2.14
N HIS A 14 -3.86 -3.13 2.40
CA HIS A 14 -4.55 -2.98 3.68
C HIS A 14 -4.35 -4.24 4.54
N TYR A 15 -3.79 -4.04 5.72
CA TYR A 15 -3.48 -5.10 6.67
C TYR A 15 -4.66 -5.36 7.64
N LYS A 16 -4.62 -6.52 8.31
CA LYS A 16 -5.69 -6.92 9.24
C LYS A 16 -5.81 -6.00 10.47
N ASP A 17 -4.75 -5.30 10.80
CA ASP A 17 -4.66 -4.33 11.91
C ASP A 17 -5.08 -2.91 11.49
N GLY A 18 -5.59 -2.72 10.27
CA GLY A 18 -6.05 -1.43 9.76
C GLY A 18 -4.95 -0.55 9.15
N LYS A 19 -3.69 -0.95 9.27
CA LYS A 19 -2.55 -0.21 8.71
C LYS A 19 -2.41 -0.46 7.21
N MET A 20 -1.65 0.40 6.53
CA MET A 20 -1.53 0.36 5.08
C MET A 20 -0.07 0.47 4.62
N SER A 21 0.24 -0.16 3.50
CA SER A 21 1.51 0.07 2.79
C SER A 21 1.21 0.30 1.31
N MET A 22 2.19 0.81 0.56
CA MET A 22 1.98 1.18 -0.83
C MET A 22 3.11 0.74 -1.74
N GLU A 23 2.75 0.36 -2.96
CA GLU A 23 3.65 0.11 -4.07
C GLU A 23 3.36 1.05 -5.23
N ASP A 24 4.41 1.50 -5.91
CA ASP A 24 4.28 2.17 -7.19
C ASP A 24 3.86 1.19 -8.31
N LYS A 25 3.66 1.71 -9.52
CA LYS A 25 3.27 0.91 -10.70
C LYS A 25 4.31 -0.15 -11.08
N SER A 26 5.56 0.03 -10.66
CA SER A 26 6.68 -0.87 -10.94
C SER A 26 6.88 -1.89 -9.81
N GLY A 27 6.06 -1.84 -8.76
CA GLY A 27 6.15 -2.72 -7.60
C GLY A 27 7.19 -2.28 -6.58
N ASN A 28 7.74 -1.06 -6.64
CA ASN A 28 8.63 -0.57 -5.59
C ASN A 28 7.81 -0.14 -4.38
N VAL A 29 8.28 -0.47 -3.18
CA VAL A 29 7.68 0.02 -1.94
C VAL A 29 7.90 1.52 -1.83
N VAL A 30 6.84 2.29 -1.64
CA VAL A 30 6.89 3.76 -1.55
C VAL A 30 6.28 4.27 -0.25
N TYR A 31 6.84 5.36 0.25
CA TYR A 31 6.30 6.09 1.39
C TYR A 31 5.03 6.85 0.97
N MET A 32 3.97 6.74 1.77
CA MET A 32 2.80 7.62 1.69
C MET A 32 2.57 8.27 3.04
N LYS A 33 2.42 9.60 3.07
CA LYS A 33 2.19 10.31 4.33
C LYS A 33 0.84 9.88 4.93
N ASP A 34 0.85 9.66 6.25
CA ASP A 34 -0.36 9.36 7.02
C ASP A 34 -1.40 10.49 6.88
N GLY A 35 -2.68 10.15 6.80
CA GLY A 35 -3.77 11.11 6.62
C GLY A 35 -3.95 11.61 5.17
N VAL A 36 -3.14 11.18 4.21
CA VAL A 36 -3.34 11.54 2.79
C VAL A 36 -4.58 10.82 2.24
N ALA A 37 -5.46 11.59 1.60
CA ALA A 37 -6.61 11.06 0.87
C ALA A 37 -6.19 10.52 -0.51
N MET A 38 -6.72 9.36 -0.86
CA MET A 38 -6.40 8.61 -2.06
C MET A 38 -7.69 8.14 -2.74
N GLN A 39 -7.74 8.12 -4.07
CA GLN A 39 -8.87 7.59 -4.81
C GLN A 39 -8.59 6.17 -5.33
N THR A 40 -9.51 5.26 -5.06
CA THR A 40 -9.56 3.94 -5.68
C THR A 40 -10.02 4.03 -7.14
N ALA A 41 -9.82 2.96 -7.90
CA ALA A 41 -10.30 2.88 -9.28
C ALA A 41 -11.84 3.00 -9.41
N ASP A 42 -12.60 2.57 -8.40
CA ASP A 42 -14.07 2.71 -8.34
C ASP A 42 -14.55 4.06 -7.79
N GLY A 43 -13.64 5.03 -7.60
CA GLY A 43 -13.96 6.41 -7.23
C GLY A 43 -14.18 6.64 -5.73
N LYS A 44 -13.98 5.62 -4.88
CA LYS A 44 -14.01 5.77 -3.42
C LYS A 44 -12.78 6.50 -2.93
N THR A 45 -12.94 7.27 -1.86
CA THR A 45 -11.84 7.92 -1.17
C THR A 45 -11.44 7.09 0.04
N ILE A 46 -10.14 6.82 0.16
CA ILE A 46 -9.52 6.14 1.30
C ILE A 46 -8.50 7.11 1.91
N THR A 47 -8.41 7.15 3.23
CA THR A 47 -7.36 7.90 3.92
C THR A 47 -6.25 6.95 4.34
N MET A 48 -5.00 7.32 4.07
CA MET A 48 -3.84 6.53 4.48
C MET A 48 -3.78 6.44 6.00
N THR A 49 -3.66 5.21 6.52
CA THR A 49 -3.49 4.94 7.95
C THR A 49 -2.27 4.07 8.17
N GLY A 50 -1.28 4.58 8.92
CA GLY A 50 -0.08 3.85 9.32
C GLY A 50 0.75 3.45 8.11
N ASN A 51 1.77 4.24 7.78
CA ASN A 51 2.62 4.04 6.61
C ASN A 51 3.67 2.93 6.82
N GLU A 52 3.28 1.69 6.58
CA GLU A 52 4.04 0.48 6.91
C GLU A 52 5.08 0.07 5.84
N VAL A 53 5.96 0.99 5.44
CA VAL A 53 7.01 0.75 4.44
C VAL A 53 7.92 -0.42 4.83
N ALA A 54 8.41 -0.44 6.07
CA ALA A 54 9.32 -1.47 6.54
C ALA A 54 8.68 -2.87 6.52
N ARG A 55 7.41 -2.97 6.94
CA ARG A 55 6.66 -4.22 6.94
C ARG A 55 6.57 -4.81 5.53
N LEU A 56 6.13 -4.00 4.57
CA LEU A 56 6.00 -4.44 3.18
C LEU A 56 7.35 -4.84 2.59
N TRP A 57 8.42 -4.08 2.89
CA TRP A 57 9.77 -4.44 2.47
C TRP A 57 10.19 -5.82 2.99
N PHE A 58 9.97 -6.10 4.28
CA PHE A 58 10.28 -7.42 4.87
C PHE A 58 9.41 -8.56 4.31
N GLU A 59 8.13 -8.31 4.05
CA GLU A 59 7.22 -9.28 3.44
C GLU A 59 7.73 -9.68 2.04
N LYS A 60 8.11 -8.71 1.21
CA LYS A 60 8.70 -8.97 -0.11
C LYS A 60 10.05 -9.67 -0.03
N TYR A 61 10.91 -9.25 0.89
CA TYR A 61 12.20 -9.91 1.11
C TYR A 61 12.04 -11.39 1.47
N LYS A 62 11.08 -11.73 2.35
CA LYS A 62 10.80 -13.13 2.72
C LYS A 62 10.21 -13.93 1.55
N ALA A 63 9.30 -13.34 0.77
CA ALA A 63 8.67 -14.00 -0.37
C ALA A 63 9.65 -14.32 -1.51
N ASN A 64 10.70 -13.50 -1.67
CA ASN A 64 11.71 -13.66 -2.72
C ASN A 64 12.95 -14.44 -2.27
N LYS A 65 12.94 -15.07 -1.08
CA LYS A 65 14.02 -15.97 -0.69
C LYS A 65 13.94 -17.29 -1.49
N PRO A 66 15.09 -17.81 -1.98
CA PRO A 66 15.15 -19.13 -2.59
C PRO A 66 14.85 -20.25 -1.60
#